data_AF-A0A820IX92-F1
#
_entry.id   AF-A0A820IX92-F1
#
_cell.length_a   1.000
_cell.length_b   1.000
_cell.length_c   1.000
_cell.angle_alpha   90.00
_cell.angle_beta   90.00
_cell.angle_gamma   90.00
#
_symmetry.space_group_name_H-M   'P 1'
#
loop_
_entity.id
_entity.type
_entity.pdbx_description
1 polymer ?
#
loop_
_entity_poly.entity_id
_entity_poly.type
_entity_poly.pdbx_seq_one_letter_code
_entity_poly.pdbx_strand_id
1 'polypeptide(L)'
;MNSQNNDNSTIDTSVLPNDIFTRVGDDFFSIVQLLAGDAVRDILQIQLINSATKLLNIENVFAFFQIESDETDIIKAESCFKSKTG
;
A
#
# COMPACT_ATOMS: atom_id res chain seq x y z
N MET A 1 -26.11 7.10 25.50
CA MET A 1 -24.83 7.84 25.55
C MET A 1 -23.99 7.35 24.37
N ASN A 2 -23.94 8.13 23.29
CA ASN A 2 -23.14 7.82 22.11
C ASN A 2 -21.71 8.35 22.34
N SER A 3 -20.73 7.46 22.49
CA SER A 3 -19.33 7.84 22.30
C SER A 3 -18.99 7.65 20.83
N GLN A 4 -18.84 8.77 20.11
CA GLN A 4 -18.18 8.81 18.82
C GLN A 4 -16.69 8.58 19.05
N ASN A 5 -16.17 7.42 18.63
CA ASN A 5 -14.74 7.20 18.49
C ASN A 5 -14.27 7.90 17.21
N ASN A 6 -13.97 9.20 17.32
CA ASN A 6 -13.20 9.90 16.30
C ASN A 6 -11.72 9.64 16.59
N ASP A 7 -11.23 8.50 16.12
CA ASP A 7 -9.79 8.25 16.03
C ASP A 7 -9.23 9.12 14.92
N ASN A 8 -8.91 10.37 15.25
CA ASN A 8 -8.17 11.27 14.39
C ASN A 8 -6.68 10.87 14.45
N SER A 9 -6.35 9.70 13.89
CA SER A 9 -4.97 9.27 13.73
C SER A 9 -4.31 10.13 12.68
N THR A 10 -3.71 11.24 13.12
CA THR A 10 -2.80 12.02 12.27
C THR A 10 -1.70 11.08 11.78
N ILE A 11 -1.67 10.83 10.47
CA ILE A 11 -0.63 10.01 9.83
C ILE A 11 0.70 10.68 10.13
N ASP A 12 1.61 9.96 10.78
CA ASP A 12 2.96 10.45 11.00
C ASP A 12 3.73 10.40 9.68
N THR A 13 3.92 11.58 9.08
CA THR A 13 4.66 11.74 7.82
C THR A 13 6.10 12.15 8.02
N SER A 14 6.62 12.15 9.26
CA SER A 14 7.99 12.63 9.56
C SER A 14 9.08 11.83 8.86
N VAL A 15 8.80 10.56 8.52
CA VAL A 15 9.69 9.66 7.79
C VAL A 15 9.57 9.78 6.27
N LEU A 16 8.59 10.54 5.77
CA LEU A 16 8.34 10.66 4.34
C LEU A 16 9.20 11.78 3.72
N PRO A 17 9.75 11.56 2.51
CA PRO A 17 10.39 12.63 1.74
C PRO A 17 9.41 13.78 1.48
N ASN A 18 9.92 15.02 1.53
CA ASN A 18 9.12 16.24 1.33
C ASN A 18 8.35 16.28 -0.01
N ASP A 19 8.81 15.51 -0.99
CA ASP A 19 8.29 15.49 -2.35
C ASP A 19 7.53 14.21 -2.71
N ILE A 20 7.27 13.31 -1.75
CA ILE A 20 6.60 12.02 -1.99
C ILE A 20 5.24 12.16 -2.68
N PHE A 21 4.54 13.25 -2.42
CA PHE A 21 3.23 13.58 -3.00
C PHE A 21 3.29 13.97 -4.48
N THR A 22 4.47 14.36 -4.96
CA THR A 22 4.71 14.75 -6.36
C THR A 22 5.35 13.64 -7.19
N ARG A 23 5.88 12.59 -6.55
CA ARG A 23 6.54 11.49 -7.25
C ARG A 23 5.52 10.51 -7.82
N VAL A 24 5.84 10.01 -9.00
CA VAL A 24 5.00 9.08 -9.74
C VAL A 24 5.84 7.99 -10.42
N GLY A 25 5.24 6.82 -10.66
CA GLY A 25 5.92 5.73 -11.37
C GLY A 25 7.13 5.18 -10.63
N ASP A 26 8.23 4.95 -11.34
CA ASP A 26 9.43 4.31 -10.80
C ASP A 26 10.05 5.08 -9.62
N ASP A 27 10.01 6.41 -9.64
CA ASP A 27 10.50 7.26 -8.55
C ASP A 27 9.69 7.06 -7.26
N PHE A 28 8.38 6.85 -7.40
CA PHE A 28 7.49 6.54 -6.28
C PHE A 28 7.78 5.11 -5.77
N PHE A 29 7.86 4.13 -6.66
CA PHE A 29 8.12 2.73 -6.30
C PHE A 29 9.48 2.53 -5.64
N SER A 30 10.51 3.26 -6.08
CA SER A 30 11.84 3.21 -5.47
C SER A 30 11.81 3.67 -4.01
N ILE A 31 11.01 4.69 -3.67
CA ILE A 31 10.86 5.13 -2.28
C ILE A 31 10.02 4.16 -1.47
N VAL A 32 8.92 3.67 -2.03
CA VAL A 32 8.12 2.65 -1.36
C VAL A 32 8.99 1.43 -1.02
N GLN A 33 9.83 0.99 -1.95
CA GLN A 33 10.79 -0.08 -1.71
C GLN A 33 11.76 0.27 -0.58
N LEU A 34 12.33 1.48 -0.58
CA LEU A 34 13.26 1.92 0.45
C LEU A 34 12.62 2.00 1.85
N LEU A 35 11.38 2.45 1.94
CA LEU A 35 10.70 2.70 3.22
C LEU A 35 9.91 1.49 3.74
N ALA A 36 9.31 0.71 2.84
CA ALA A 36 8.33 -0.33 3.16
C ALA A 36 8.68 -1.71 2.58
N GLY A 37 9.74 -1.82 1.78
CA GLY A 37 10.25 -3.07 1.22
C GLY A 37 9.62 -3.48 -0.12
N ASP A 38 10.21 -4.51 -0.73
CA ASP A 38 9.85 -5.02 -2.06
C ASP A 38 8.40 -5.48 -2.14
N ALA A 39 7.92 -6.19 -1.13
CA ALA A 39 6.55 -6.68 -1.02
C ALA A 39 5.51 -5.56 -1.20
N VAL A 40 5.68 -4.44 -0.48
CA VAL A 40 4.75 -3.31 -0.54
C VAL A 40 4.85 -2.62 -1.90
N ARG A 41 6.06 -2.45 -2.44
CA ARG A 41 6.26 -1.92 -3.80
C ARG A 41 5.47 -2.73 -4.83
N ASP A 42 5.62 -4.05 -4.83
CA ASP A 42 5.03 -4.93 -5.84
C ASP A 42 3.51 -4.93 -5.77
N ILE A 43 2.95 -4.95 -4.56
CA ILE A 43 1.50 -4.84 -4.34
C ILE A 43 0.96 -3.52 -4.89
N LEU A 44 1.63 -2.39 -4.64
CA LEU A 44 1.20 -1.10 -5.18
C LEU A 44 1.35 -1.03 -6.70
N GLN A 45 2.37 -1.67 -7.27
CA GLN A 45 2.59 -1.73 -8.71
C GLN A 45 1.50 -2.50 -9.44
N ILE A 46 1.10 -3.67 -8.93
CA ILE A 46 -0.01 -4.48 -9.47
C ILE A 46 -1.32 -3.70 -9.41
N GLN A 47 -1.57 -3.00 -8.31
CA GLN A 47 -2.77 -2.19 -8.12
C GLN A 47 -2.74 -0.87 -8.92
N LEU A 48 -1.67 -0.60 -9.69
CA LEU A 48 -1.47 0.65 -10.42
C LEU A 48 -1.51 1.91 -9.53
N ILE A 49 -1.16 1.73 -8.25
CA ILE A 49 -1.00 2.78 -7.25
C ILE A 49 0.41 3.31 -7.37
N ASN A 50 0.58 4.26 -8.27
CA ASN A 50 1.90 4.77 -8.65
C ASN A 50 2.17 6.18 -8.12
N SER A 51 1.49 6.62 -7.06
CA SER A 51 1.74 7.91 -6.39
C SER A 51 1.14 7.92 -4.98
N ALA A 52 1.66 8.77 -4.09
CA ALA A 52 1.10 8.93 -2.75
C ALA A 52 -0.34 9.49 -2.79
N THR A 53 -0.65 10.36 -3.75
CA THR A 53 -2.01 10.88 -3.95
C THR A 53 -2.99 9.75 -4.24
N LYS A 54 -2.64 8.80 -5.13
CA LYS A 54 -3.51 7.64 -5.38
C LYS A 54 -3.63 6.75 -4.15
N LEU A 55 -2.52 6.50 -3.46
CA LEU A 55 -2.51 5.65 -2.26
C LEU A 55 -3.42 6.21 -1.16
N LEU A 56 -3.37 7.54 -0.92
CA LEU A 56 -4.19 8.20 0.10
C LEU A 56 -5.68 8.29 -0.27
N ASN A 57 -6.01 8.23 -1.55
CA ASN A 57 -7.40 8.28 -2.03
C ASN A 57 -7.98 6.89 -2.32
N ILE A 58 -7.25 5.81 -2.02
CA ILE A 58 -7.76 4.46 -2.22
C ILE A 58 -8.68 4.08 -1.05
N GLU A 59 -9.90 3.66 -1.37
CA GLU A 59 -10.87 3.26 -0.34
C GLU A 59 -10.45 1.96 0.36
N ASN A 60 -9.77 1.07 -0.37
CA ASN A 60 -9.31 -0.21 0.16
C ASN A 60 -7.99 -0.65 -0.48
N VAL A 61 -6.87 -0.37 0.20
CA VAL A 61 -5.53 -0.80 -0.24
C VAL A 61 -5.35 -2.33 -0.20
N PHE A 62 -6.23 -3.02 0.54
CA PHE A 62 -6.26 -4.48 0.64
C PHE A 62 -7.12 -5.13 -0.46
N ALA A 63 -7.64 -4.37 -1.42
CA ALA A 63 -8.35 -4.93 -2.57
C ALA A 63 -7.48 -5.94 -3.35
N PHE A 64 -6.15 -5.77 -3.36
CA PHE A 64 -5.21 -6.75 -3.90
C PHE A 64 -5.39 -8.17 -3.35
N PHE A 65 -5.75 -8.33 -2.07
CA PHE A 65 -5.94 -9.65 -1.47
C PHE A 65 -7.16 -10.40 -2.02
N GLN A 66 -8.07 -9.68 -2.69
CA GLN A 66 -9.28 -10.23 -3.28
C GLN A 66 -9.08 -10.67 -4.75
N ILE A 67 -7.93 -10.35 -5.36
CA ILE A 67 -7.61 -10.76 -6.73
C ILE A 67 -7.16 -12.22 -6.72
N GLU A 68 -7.83 -13.07 -7.48
CA GLU A 68 -7.44 -14.48 -7.67
C GLU A 68 -6.69 -14.62 -9.01
N SER A 69 -5.37 -14.77 -8.94
CA SER A 69 -4.47 -14.96 -10.09
C SER A 69 -3.13 -15.54 -9.61
N ASP A 70 -2.53 -16.44 -10.40
CA ASP A 70 -1.22 -17.05 -10.14
C ASP A 70 -0.13 -16.02 -9.84
N GLU A 71 -0.12 -14.90 -10.58
CA GLU A 71 0.86 -13.82 -10.39
C GLU A 71 0.68 -13.11 -9.05
N THR A 72 -0.58 -12.87 -8.65
CA THR A 72 -0.87 -12.26 -7.36
C THR A 72 -0.63 -13.22 -6.19
N ASP A 73 -0.77 -14.53 -6.41
CA ASP A 73 -0.55 -15.54 -5.39
C ASP A 73 0.94 -15.76 -5.11
N ILE A 74 1.79 -15.69 -6.13
CA ILE A 74 3.25 -15.64 -5.96
C ILE A 74 3.63 -14.46 -5.06
N ILE A 75 3.10 -13.27 -5.33
CA ILE A 75 3.47 -12.05 -4.61
C ILE A 75 2.92 -12.06 -3.18
N LYS A 76 1.71 -12.58 -2.96
CA LYS A 76 1.17 -12.84 -1.61
C LYS A 76 2.08 -13.80 -0.84
N ALA A 77 2.54 -14.87 -1.48
CA ALA A 77 3.41 -15.88 -0.86
C ALA A 77 4.80 -15.32 -0.52
N GLU A 78 5.47 -14.63 -1.46
CA GLU A 78 6.78 -13.98 -1.24
C GLU A 78 6.73 -12.93 -0.13
N SER A 79 5.60 -12.23 -0.03
CA SER A 79 5.35 -11.21 0.98
C SER A 79 4.86 -11.75 2.33
N CYS A 80 4.88 -13.08 2.53
CA CYS A 80 4.39 -13.77 3.72
C CYS A 80 2.90 -13.52 4.07
N PHE A 81 2.10 -13.01 3.14
CA PHE A 81 0.68 -12.84 3.33
C PHE A 81 -0.04 -14.17 3.12
N LYS A 82 -0.38 -14.85 4.21
CA LYS A 82 -1.19 -16.07 4.14
C LYS A 82 -2.66 -15.69 3.94
N SER A 83 -3.24 -16.14 2.83
CA SER A 83 -4.70 -16.23 2.68
C SER A 83 -5.28 -17.00 3.88
N LYS A 84 -6.36 -16.48 4.48
CA LYS A 84 -6.98 -17.06 5.67
C LYS A 84 -8.03 -18.14 5.36
N THR A 85 -7.93 -18.77 4.20
CA THR A 85 -8.85 -19.83 3.76
C THR A 85 -8.15 -20.81 2.84
N GLY A 86 -8.10 -22.09 3.24
CA GLY A 86 -7.90 -23.26 2.38
C GLY A 86 -6.62 -24.02 2.59
#